data_AF-A0A2E4UZE2-F1
#
_entry.id   AF-A0A2E4UZE2-F1
#
_cell.length_a   1.000
_cell.length_b   1.000
_cell.length_c   1.000
_cell.angle_alpha   90.00
_cell.angle_beta   90.00
_cell.angle_gamma   90.00
#
_symmetry.space_group_name_H-M   'P 1'
#
loop_
_entity.id
_entity.type
_entity.pdbx_description
1 polymer ?
#
loop_
_entity_poly.entity_id
_entity_poly.type
_entity_poly.pdbx_seq_one_letter_code
_entity_poly.pdbx_strand_id
1 'polypeptide(L)'
;MILPAATGLSVGLIVRIAPAANYLSESGRAEVDALKVAYHESPTSRATYPERAAVAWRWLSTLAMVGCPLPVNIIIGVRPVLPDPVRPSQLSNLDYYIRELTLLDGQPRALGKLSATMGPHTARSLLTVHQRRALGSRAVVQGGGLLVAAHFMPGNGCFQAHNPVGNNYVAIASNRQEVVFVADGFPRLGMHGGFRGARPALFFRLAKGLLEPGDTVTLIYGDCSAGGGGWRKGAGVTDFLPVPEGHCYMRERLVKDAVAWSSPTWVGGFAPR
;
A
#
# COMPACT_ATOMS: atom_id res chain seq x y z
N MET A 1 -35.14 -26.07 -14.44
CA MET A 1 -34.77 -25.73 -13.05
C MET A 1 -33.64 -24.71 -13.15
N ILE A 2 -33.97 -23.42 -13.03
CA ILE A 2 -33.07 -22.29 -13.26
C ILE A 2 -32.66 -21.77 -11.87
N LEU A 3 -31.38 -21.87 -11.53
CA LEU A 3 -30.81 -21.27 -10.32
C LEU A 3 -30.76 -19.73 -10.50
N PRO A 4 -31.14 -18.92 -9.50
CA PRO A 4 -31.02 -17.48 -9.60
C PRO A 4 -29.55 -17.05 -9.40
N ALA A 5 -29.10 -16.10 -10.21
CA ALA A 5 -27.82 -15.43 -10.05
C ALA A 5 -27.81 -14.67 -8.71
N ALA A 6 -26.84 -14.98 -7.86
CA ALA A 6 -26.57 -14.21 -6.64
C ALA A 6 -25.99 -12.84 -7.05
N THR A 7 -26.81 -11.80 -6.98
CA THR A 7 -26.38 -10.41 -7.06
C THR A 7 -25.57 -10.08 -5.81
N GLY A 8 -24.24 -10.11 -5.94
CA GLY A 8 -23.32 -9.71 -4.88
C GLY A 8 -23.50 -8.23 -4.53
N LEU A 9 -23.94 -7.95 -3.30
CA LEU A 9 -24.03 -6.61 -2.75
C LEU A 9 -22.61 -6.01 -2.65
N SER A 10 -22.31 -5.02 -3.48
CA SER A 10 -21.08 -4.22 -3.34
C SER A 10 -21.28 -3.20 -2.23
N VAL A 11 -20.88 -3.53 -1.01
CA VAL A 11 -20.81 -2.55 0.08
C VAL A 11 -19.58 -1.68 -0.13
N GLY A 12 -19.78 -0.52 -0.76
CA GLY A 12 -18.72 0.46 -0.92
C GLY A 12 -18.46 1.17 0.41
N LEU A 13 -17.30 0.94 1.03
CA LEU A 13 -16.79 1.84 2.06
C LEU A 13 -16.56 3.21 1.40
N ILE A 14 -17.37 4.20 1.78
CA ILE A 14 -17.13 5.60 1.44
C ILE A 14 -16.14 6.12 2.46
N VAL A 15 -14.85 6.07 2.14
CA VAL A 15 -13.86 6.90 2.82
C VAL A 15 -14.18 8.33 2.43
N ARG A 16 -14.87 9.07 3.30
CA ARG A 16 -14.96 10.52 3.20
C ARG A 16 -13.56 11.05 3.47
N ILE A 17 -12.82 11.34 2.41
CA ILE A 17 -11.65 12.22 2.52
C ILE A 17 -12.25 13.60 2.77
N ALA A 18 -12.43 13.96 4.03
CA ALA A 18 -12.73 15.33 4.37
C ALA A 18 -11.62 16.20 3.74
N PRO A 19 -11.94 17.38 3.17
CA PRO A 19 -10.89 18.38 3.00
C PRO A 19 -10.24 18.51 4.37
N ALA A 20 -8.91 18.55 4.43
CA ALA A 20 -8.22 18.76 5.69
C ALA A 20 -8.65 20.13 6.23
N ALA A 21 -9.76 20.17 6.99
CA ALA A 21 -9.93 21.10 8.08
C ALA A 21 -8.60 21.08 8.81
N ASN A 22 -8.02 22.26 9.04
CA ASN A 22 -6.64 22.40 9.52
C ASN A 22 -6.46 21.51 10.77
N TYR A 23 -5.93 20.30 10.56
CA TYR A 23 -5.98 19.22 11.54
C TYR A 23 -4.84 19.38 12.54
N LEU A 24 -3.85 20.21 12.19
CA LEU A 24 -2.80 20.68 13.04
C LEU A 24 -3.21 22.01 13.68
N SER A 25 -2.75 22.24 14.91
CA SER A 25 -2.70 23.59 15.48
C SER A 25 -1.79 24.49 14.63
N GLU A 26 -1.87 25.80 14.82
CA GLU A 26 -0.98 26.76 14.16
C GLU A 26 0.50 26.45 14.44
N SER A 27 0.84 26.15 15.70
CA SER A 27 2.18 25.71 16.09
C SER A 27 2.59 24.39 15.42
N GLY A 28 1.69 23.40 15.37
CA GLY A 28 1.97 22.12 14.73
C GLY A 28 2.15 22.24 13.21
N ARG A 29 1.42 23.16 12.57
CA ARG A 29 1.60 23.49 11.16
C ARG A 29 2.98 24.10 10.90
N ALA A 30 3.39 25.08 11.71
CA ALA A 30 4.70 25.70 11.60
C ALA A 30 5.84 24.67 11.77
N GLU A 31 5.74 23.77 12.77
CA GLU A 31 6.72 22.69 12.98
C GLU A 31 6.80 21.73 11.77
N VAL A 32 5.65 21.31 11.24
CA VAL A 32 5.60 20.39 10.08
C VAL A 32 6.17 21.05 8.83
N ASP A 33 5.87 22.33 8.59
CA ASP A 33 6.38 23.03 7.42
C ASP A 33 7.88 23.30 7.53
N ALA A 34 8.39 23.63 8.73
CA ALA A 34 9.83 23.69 9.00
C ALA A 34 10.52 22.34 8.78
N LEU A 35 9.91 21.22 9.21
CA LEU A 35 10.42 19.88 8.98
C LEU A 35 10.53 19.55 7.49
N LYS A 36 9.51 19.89 6.69
CA LYS A 36 9.53 19.68 5.23
C LYS A 36 10.70 20.40 4.58
N VAL A 37 10.91 21.68 4.93
CA VAL A 37 12.03 22.48 4.42
C VAL A 37 13.36 21.85 4.83
N ALA A 38 13.57 21.59 6.12
CA ALA A 38 14.82 21.05 6.63
C ALA A 38 15.19 19.68 6.00
N TYR A 39 14.19 18.81 5.79
CA TYR A 39 14.37 17.52 5.12
C TYR A 39 14.79 17.67 3.64
N HIS A 40 14.24 18.67 2.94
CA HIS A 40 14.60 18.93 1.55
C HIS A 40 16.01 19.51 1.40
N GLU A 41 16.46 20.31 2.37
CA GLU A 41 17.80 20.89 2.38
C GLU A 41 18.89 19.87 2.70
N SER A 42 18.62 18.95 3.64
CA SER A 42 19.61 17.96 4.08
C SER A 42 18.99 16.63 4.51
N PRO A 43 19.60 15.49 4.14
CA PRO A 43 19.21 14.18 4.65
C PRO A 43 19.29 14.11 6.18
N THR A 44 18.47 13.24 6.79
CA THR A 44 18.52 13.07 8.24
C THR A 44 19.87 12.48 8.67
N SER A 45 20.49 13.12 9.65
CA SER A 45 21.71 12.67 10.31
C SER A 45 21.43 12.20 11.74
N ARG A 46 22.43 11.63 12.42
CA ARG A 46 22.32 11.29 13.84
C ARG A 46 22.01 12.51 14.71
N ALA A 47 22.57 13.67 14.37
CA ALA A 47 22.38 14.92 15.11
C ALA A 47 20.96 15.48 14.93
N THR A 48 20.40 15.38 13.72
CA THR A 48 19.07 15.92 13.40
C THR A 48 17.92 14.95 13.66
N TYR A 49 18.22 13.65 13.85
CA TYR A 49 17.20 12.61 14.02
C TYR A 49 16.21 12.89 15.16
N PRO A 50 16.65 13.20 16.40
CA PRO A 50 15.73 13.29 17.54
C PRO A 50 14.63 14.34 17.33
N GLU A 51 15.00 15.51 16.83
CA GLU A 51 14.07 16.61 16.56
C GLU A 51 13.12 16.27 15.42
N ARG A 52 13.65 15.79 14.28
CA ARG A 52 12.83 15.41 13.11
C ARG A 52 11.86 14.29 13.44
N ALA A 53 12.30 13.27 14.18
CA ALA A 53 11.46 12.15 14.58
C ALA A 53 10.36 12.59 15.55
N ALA A 54 10.65 13.51 16.47
CA ALA A 54 9.64 14.04 17.39
C ALA A 54 8.52 14.79 16.66
N VAL A 55 8.86 15.65 15.69
CA VAL A 55 7.87 16.36 14.86
C VAL A 55 7.09 15.36 13.99
N ALA A 56 7.78 14.45 13.30
CA ALA A 56 7.15 13.43 12.45
C ALA A 56 6.21 12.52 13.25
N TRP A 57 6.57 12.16 14.49
CA TRP A 57 5.72 11.36 15.37
C TRP A 57 4.45 12.09 15.79
N ARG A 58 4.54 13.37 16.15
CA ARG A 58 3.36 14.20 16.46
C ARG A 58 2.47 14.34 15.23
N TRP A 59 3.05 14.68 14.09
CA TRP A 59 2.33 14.81 12.81
C TRP A 59 1.60 13.53 12.42
N LEU A 60 2.29 12.39 12.50
CA LEU A 60 1.71 11.06 12.28
C LEU A 60 0.52 10.82 13.21
N SER A 61 0.69 11.12 14.51
CA SER A 61 -0.35 10.93 15.51
C SER A 61 -1.58 11.78 15.20
N THR A 62 -1.41 13.03 14.80
CA THR A 62 -2.53 13.91 14.42
C THR A 62 -3.25 13.42 13.17
N LEU A 63 -2.50 12.96 12.15
CA LEU A 63 -3.09 12.34 10.95
C LEU A 63 -3.90 11.08 11.31
N ALA A 64 -3.41 10.25 12.23
CA ALA A 64 -4.12 9.07 12.71
C ALA A 64 -5.46 9.45 13.38
N MET A 65 -5.47 10.51 14.20
CA MET A 65 -6.65 10.96 14.94
C MET A 65 -7.78 11.47 14.03
N VAL A 66 -7.45 12.01 12.85
CA VAL A 66 -8.45 12.42 11.84
C VAL A 66 -8.85 11.30 10.88
N GLY A 67 -8.43 10.06 11.16
CA GLY A 67 -8.76 8.88 10.36
C GLY A 67 -8.01 8.80 9.04
N CYS A 68 -6.87 9.47 8.90
CA CYS A 68 -6.04 9.35 7.71
C CYS A 68 -5.45 7.93 7.62
N PRO A 69 -5.47 7.28 6.45
CA PRO A 69 -4.80 6.00 6.24
C PRO A 69 -3.27 6.13 6.36
N LEU A 70 -2.63 5.39 7.28
CA LEU A 70 -1.18 5.46 7.57
C LEU A 70 -0.42 4.15 7.29
N PRO A 71 0.73 4.16 6.59
CA PRO A 71 1.46 2.93 6.27
C PRO A 71 1.82 2.14 7.54
N VAL A 72 1.64 0.81 7.55
CA VAL A 72 2.01 -0.09 8.67
C VAL A 72 3.30 0.28 9.40
N ASN A 73 4.37 0.43 8.62
CA ASN A 73 5.73 0.43 9.12
C ASN A 73 6.15 1.85 9.51
N ILE A 74 5.26 2.83 9.33
CA ILE A 74 5.54 4.24 9.63
C ILE A 74 5.90 4.42 11.10
N ILE A 75 5.21 3.74 12.01
CA ILE A 75 5.50 3.80 13.45
C ILE A 75 6.91 3.30 13.76
N ILE A 76 7.42 2.30 13.03
CA ILE A 76 8.79 1.81 13.19
C ILE A 76 9.79 2.79 12.57
N GLY A 77 9.42 3.40 11.44
CA GLY A 77 10.28 4.32 10.70
C GLY A 77 10.43 5.70 11.33
N VAL A 78 9.40 6.21 12.00
CA VAL A 78 9.39 7.57 12.60
C VAL A 78 9.51 7.57 14.12
N ARG A 79 9.83 6.43 14.74
CA ARG A 79 9.95 6.31 16.20
C ARG A 79 10.95 7.34 16.77
N PRO A 80 10.62 8.07 17.85
CA PRO A 80 11.52 9.07 18.42
C PRO A 80 12.81 8.48 19.02
N VAL A 81 12.74 7.24 19.51
CA VAL A 81 13.85 6.57 20.19
C VAL A 81 14.42 5.47 19.32
N LEU A 82 15.70 5.59 18.98
CA LEU A 82 16.47 4.57 18.25
C LEU A 82 17.31 3.71 19.21
N PRO A 83 17.60 2.46 18.81
CA PRO A 83 18.60 1.65 19.49
C PRO A 83 20.00 2.23 19.26
N ASP A 84 20.88 1.96 20.22
CA ASP A 84 22.30 2.25 20.14
C ASP A 84 23.06 0.95 19.78
N PRO A 85 23.89 0.92 18.72
CA PRO A 85 24.18 1.98 17.77
C PRO A 85 23.08 2.24 16.73
N VAL A 86 22.91 3.51 16.38
CA VAL A 86 22.03 3.95 15.28
C VAL A 86 22.54 3.42 13.95
N ARG A 87 21.66 2.72 13.21
CA ARG A 87 21.95 2.16 11.89
C ARG A 87 21.58 3.17 10.78
N PRO A 88 22.37 3.30 9.71
CA PRO A 88 22.06 4.21 8.60
C PRO A 88 20.65 4.04 8.02
N SER A 89 20.16 2.81 7.91
CA SER A 89 18.81 2.52 7.41
C SER A 89 17.70 3.13 8.26
N GLN A 90 17.92 3.40 9.55
CA GLN A 90 16.94 4.04 10.42
C GLN A 90 16.79 5.54 10.10
N LEU A 91 17.90 6.20 9.76
CA LEU A 91 17.91 7.60 9.33
C LEU A 91 17.17 7.74 7.98
N SER A 92 17.53 6.87 7.02
CA SER A 92 16.88 6.86 5.71
C SER A 92 15.40 6.47 5.77
N ASN A 93 14.99 5.66 6.75
CA ASN A 93 13.57 5.32 6.96
C ASN A 93 12.76 6.53 7.45
N LEU A 94 13.32 7.37 8.33
CA LEU A 94 12.64 8.61 8.73
C LEU A 94 12.41 9.52 7.53
N ASP A 95 13.44 9.73 6.71
CA ASP A 95 13.37 10.50 5.46
C ASP A 95 12.32 9.96 4.49
N TYR A 96 12.28 8.63 4.32
CA TYR A 96 11.25 7.96 3.51
C TYR A 96 9.83 8.32 3.97
N TYR A 97 9.58 8.31 5.28
CA TYR A 97 8.26 8.58 5.83
C TYR A 97 7.93 10.07 5.95
N ILE A 98 8.91 10.95 6.12
CA ILE A 98 8.69 12.41 6.00
C ILE A 98 8.18 12.73 4.60
N ARG A 99 8.78 12.14 3.56
CA ARG A 99 8.29 12.28 2.18
C ARG A 99 6.86 11.77 2.00
N GLU A 100 6.54 10.61 2.59
CA GLU A 100 5.19 10.03 2.53
C GLU A 100 4.16 10.91 3.24
N LEU A 101 4.48 11.38 4.45
CA LEU A 101 3.62 12.29 5.22
C LEU A 101 3.41 13.61 4.48
N THR A 102 4.46 14.14 3.83
CA THR A 102 4.37 15.36 3.00
C THR A 102 3.40 15.17 1.84
N LEU A 103 3.43 14.00 1.21
CA LEU A 103 2.47 13.66 0.16
C LEU A 103 1.04 13.63 0.69
N LEU A 104 0.81 12.96 1.83
CA LEU A 104 -0.51 12.82 2.43
C LEU A 104 -1.11 14.15 2.90
N ASP A 105 -0.28 15.05 3.43
CA ASP A 105 -0.70 16.37 3.90
C ASP A 105 -0.94 17.35 2.74
N GLY A 106 -0.02 17.43 1.78
CA GLY A 106 -0.13 18.38 0.67
C GLY A 106 -1.09 17.92 -0.44
N GLN A 107 -1.24 16.60 -0.62
CA GLN A 107 -2.05 15.99 -1.68
C GLN A 107 -2.83 14.79 -1.13
N PRO A 108 -3.83 14.99 -0.25
CA PRO A 108 -4.56 13.90 0.41
C PRO A 108 -5.30 12.97 -0.56
N ARG A 109 -5.54 13.43 -1.79
CA ARG A 109 -6.14 12.65 -2.87
C ARG A 109 -5.13 11.98 -3.79
N ALA A 110 -3.82 12.06 -3.55
CA ALA A 110 -2.78 11.58 -4.48
C ALA A 110 -2.88 10.08 -4.80
N LEU A 111 -3.17 9.25 -3.80
CA LEU A 111 -3.22 7.79 -3.97
C LEU A 111 -4.54 7.29 -4.56
N GLY A 112 -5.61 8.09 -4.44
CA GLY A 112 -6.95 7.72 -4.90
C GLY A 112 -7.66 6.73 -3.99
N LYS A 113 -8.64 6.01 -4.54
CA LYS A 113 -9.49 5.08 -3.80
C LYS A 113 -9.15 3.64 -4.15
N LEU A 114 -9.12 2.78 -3.14
CA LEU A 114 -8.98 1.35 -3.30
C LEU A 114 -10.26 0.65 -2.87
N SER A 115 -10.66 -0.37 -3.63
CA SER A 115 -11.69 -1.33 -3.26
C SER A 115 -11.24 -2.73 -3.64
N ALA A 116 -11.81 -3.74 -2.99
CA ALA A 116 -11.56 -5.13 -3.36
C ALA A 116 -12.85 -5.96 -3.24
N THR A 117 -12.85 -7.15 -3.83
CA THR A 117 -13.76 -8.22 -3.41
C THR A 117 -13.59 -8.38 -1.90
N MET A 118 -14.69 -8.39 -1.15
CA MET A 118 -14.74 -8.52 0.31
C MET A 118 -15.42 -9.82 0.71
N GLY A 119 -15.13 -10.28 1.93
CA GLY A 119 -15.47 -11.64 2.36
C GLY A 119 -16.88 -11.80 2.93
N PRO A 120 -17.18 -12.96 3.52
CA PRO A 120 -16.23 -13.93 4.11
C PRO A 120 -15.59 -14.91 3.12
N HIS A 121 -14.36 -15.37 3.39
CA HIS A 121 -13.68 -16.41 2.59
C HIS A 121 -13.31 -17.62 3.43
N THR A 122 -13.35 -18.80 2.82
CA THR A 122 -12.96 -20.02 3.51
C THR A 122 -11.43 -20.14 3.62
N ALA A 123 -10.95 -20.67 4.73
CA ALA A 123 -9.53 -20.92 4.93
C ALA A 123 -9.06 -21.97 3.93
N ARG A 124 -7.83 -21.84 3.43
CA ARG A 124 -7.22 -22.85 2.55
C ARG A 124 -7.99 -23.14 1.25
N SER A 125 -8.97 -22.31 0.89
CA SER A 125 -9.67 -22.41 -0.38
C SER A 125 -8.90 -21.74 -1.52
N LEU A 126 -9.32 -22.05 -2.74
CA LEU A 126 -8.91 -21.34 -3.93
C LEU A 126 -9.96 -20.28 -4.26
N LEU A 127 -9.53 -19.08 -4.62
CA LEU A 127 -10.41 -17.96 -4.89
C LEU A 127 -9.85 -17.02 -5.95
N THR A 128 -10.74 -16.25 -6.56
CA THR A 128 -10.41 -15.09 -7.40
C THR A 128 -10.82 -13.82 -6.67
N VAL A 129 -9.89 -12.86 -6.55
CA VAL A 129 -10.14 -11.56 -5.91
C VAL A 129 -9.82 -10.44 -6.88
N HIS A 130 -10.74 -9.49 -6.98
CA HIS A 130 -10.55 -8.28 -7.76
C HIS A 130 -10.20 -7.14 -6.81
N GLN A 131 -9.03 -6.55 -6.97
CA GLN A 131 -8.62 -5.32 -6.28
C GLN A 131 -8.60 -4.18 -7.29
N ARG A 132 -9.48 -3.20 -7.12
CA ARG A 132 -9.62 -2.06 -8.01
C ARG A 132 -9.10 -0.80 -7.35
N ARG A 133 -8.20 -0.09 -8.03
CA ARG A 133 -7.73 1.25 -7.65
C ARG A 133 -8.27 2.27 -8.64
N ALA A 134 -9.05 3.22 -8.15
CA ALA A 134 -9.30 4.47 -8.85
C ALA A 134 -8.16 5.44 -8.51
N LEU A 135 -7.46 5.93 -9.54
CA LEU A 135 -6.31 6.80 -9.36
C LEU A 135 -6.72 8.12 -8.75
N GLY A 136 -5.81 8.61 -7.92
CA GLY A 136 -5.93 9.87 -7.23
C GLY A 136 -5.52 11.06 -8.10
N SER A 137 -5.14 12.15 -7.47
CA SER A 137 -4.68 13.35 -8.18
C SER A 137 -3.31 13.20 -8.85
N ARG A 138 -2.60 12.08 -8.65
CA ARG A 138 -1.33 11.80 -9.32
C ARG A 138 -1.53 10.80 -10.45
N ALA A 139 -1.10 11.21 -11.64
CA ALA A 139 -0.99 10.34 -12.79
C ALA A 139 0.10 9.27 -12.59
N VAL A 140 -0.03 8.14 -13.28
CA VAL A 140 1.01 7.11 -13.40
C VAL A 140 1.55 7.15 -14.83
N VAL A 141 2.80 7.57 -14.95
CA VAL A 141 3.53 7.66 -16.23
C VAL A 141 4.30 6.37 -16.52
N GLN A 142 4.76 6.22 -17.75
CA GLN A 142 5.61 5.11 -18.17
C GLN A 142 6.79 4.89 -17.21
N GLY A 143 7.08 3.62 -16.89
CA GLY A 143 8.09 3.24 -15.90
C GLY A 143 7.55 3.15 -14.46
N GLY A 144 6.49 3.89 -14.14
CA GLY A 144 5.69 3.67 -12.92
C GLY A 144 4.84 2.40 -12.99
N GLY A 145 4.04 2.13 -11.97
CA GLY A 145 3.18 0.95 -11.99
C GLY A 145 2.56 0.57 -10.66
N LEU A 146 2.08 -0.67 -10.59
CA LEU A 146 1.46 -1.23 -9.39
C LEU A 146 2.29 -2.39 -8.85
N LEU A 147 2.74 -2.23 -7.61
CA LEU A 147 3.41 -3.29 -6.87
C LEU A 147 2.38 -4.22 -6.23
N VAL A 148 2.48 -5.50 -6.56
CA VAL A 148 1.73 -6.56 -5.89
C VAL A 148 2.48 -6.92 -4.62
N ALA A 149 2.00 -6.42 -3.49
CA ALA A 149 2.55 -6.83 -2.21
C ALA A 149 2.26 -8.31 -1.97
N ALA A 150 3.19 -9.00 -1.30
CA ALA A 150 3.02 -10.36 -0.79
C ALA A 150 3.51 -10.42 0.68
N HIS A 151 2.62 -10.53 1.66
CA HIS A 151 3.01 -10.69 3.06
C HIS A 151 3.56 -12.11 3.26
N PHE A 152 4.71 -12.24 3.92
CA PHE A 152 5.38 -13.53 4.06
C PHE A 152 4.63 -14.51 4.98
N MET A 153 3.89 -14.02 5.97
CA MET A 153 3.23 -14.87 6.99
C MET A 153 2.08 -15.78 6.50
N PRO A 154 1.14 -15.35 5.64
CA PRO A 154 -0.10 -16.13 5.49
C PRO A 154 0.03 -17.36 4.58
N GLY A 155 1.20 -17.60 3.98
CA GLY A 155 1.48 -18.86 3.28
C GLY A 155 0.68 -19.05 1.99
N ASN A 156 0.35 -17.97 1.27
CA ASN A 156 -0.53 -18.02 0.08
C ASN A 156 0.18 -18.43 -1.21
N GLY A 157 1.39 -18.99 -1.10
CA GLY A 157 2.29 -19.23 -2.23
C GLY A 157 2.83 -17.94 -2.85
N CYS A 158 3.56 -18.11 -3.96
CA CYS A 158 4.12 -17.00 -4.73
C CYS A 158 3.11 -16.53 -5.78
N PHE A 159 2.88 -15.21 -5.85
CA PHE A 159 2.19 -14.61 -6.98
C PHE A 159 3.04 -14.69 -8.24
N GLN A 160 2.38 -14.87 -9.38
CA GLN A 160 3.04 -14.95 -10.68
C GLN A 160 2.14 -14.36 -11.77
N ALA A 161 2.72 -13.90 -12.87
CA ALA A 161 2.01 -13.30 -14.00
C ALA A 161 2.43 -13.88 -15.36
N HIS A 162 3.03 -15.08 -15.38
CA HIS A 162 3.59 -15.69 -16.60
C HIS A 162 2.87 -16.97 -17.04
N ASN A 163 2.15 -17.63 -16.14
CA ASN A 163 1.41 -18.86 -16.44
C ASN A 163 -0.08 -18.67 -16.10
N PRO A 164 -0.92 -18.29 -17.08
CA PRO A 164 -2.34 -18.00 -16.82
C PRO A 164 -3.17 -19.24 -16.44
N VAL A 165 -2.67 -20.46 -16.68
CA VAL A 165 -3.31 -21.72 -16.24
C VAL A 165 -2.78 -22.21 -14.89
N GLY A 166 -1.78 -21.51 -14.32
CA GLY A 166 -1.17 -21.85 -13.03
C GLY A 166 -1.91 -21.26 -11.83
N ASN A 167 -1.70 -21.85 -10.65
CA ASN A 167 -2.17 -21.25 -9.39
C ASN A 167 -1.50 -19.90 -9.12
N ASN A 168 -2.17 -19.07 -8.33
CA ASN A 168 -1.70 -17.74 -7.90
C ASN A 168 -1.34 -16.82 -9.07
N TYR A 169 -1.93 -17.05 -10.24
CA TYR A 169 -1.82 -16.15 -11.38
C TYR A 169 -2.46 -14.80 -11.02
N VAL A 170 -1.74 -13.71 -11.25
CA VAL A 170 -2.23 -12.35 -11.08
C VAL A 170 -2.30 -11.70 -12.44
N ALA A 171 -3.47 -11.19 -12.80
CA ALA A 171 -3.67 -10.38 -13.99
C ALA A 171 -3.85 -8.90 -13.62
N ILE A 172 -3.66 -8.03 -14.60
CA ILE A 172 -3.91 -6.59 -14.48
C ILE A 172 -4.73 -6.11 -15.67
N ALA A 173 -5.69 -5.22 -15.40
CA ALA A 173 -6.48 -4.55 -16.41
C ALA A 173 -6.66 -3.07 -16.08
N SER A 174 -6.88 -2.24 -17.10
CA SER A 174 -7.28 -0.84 -16.95
C SER A 174 -8.54 -0.56 -17.74
N ASN A 175 -9.27 0.50 -17.39
CA ASN A 175 -10.33 1.05 -18.24
C ASN A 175 -9.78 1.83 -19.45
N ARG A 176 -8.47 2.09 -19.51
CA ARG A 176 -7.79 2.67 -20.69
C ARG A 176 -7.21 1.58 -21.56
N GLN A 177 -7.58 1.57 -22.85
CA GLN A 177 -7.15 0.55 -23.81
C GLN A 177 -5.74 0.80 -24.36
N GLU A 178 -5.32 2.06 -24.36
CA GLU A 178 -4.00 2.51 -24.80
C GLU A 178 -2.88 2.21 -23.80
N VAL A 179 -3.25 1.85 -22.56
CA VAL A 179 -2.34 1.50 -21.48
C VAL A 179 -1.90 0.05 -21.59
N VAL A 180 -0.59 -0.18 -21.59
CA VAL A 180 0.01 -1.52 -21.61
C VAL A 180 0.86 -1.71 -20.37
N PHE A 181 0.56 -2.76 -19.59
CA PHE A 181 1.38 -3.20 -18.48
C PHE A 181 2.25 -4.38 -18.88
N VAL A 182 3.44 -4.47 -18.27
CA VAL A 182 4.30 -5.65 -18.32
C VAL A 182 4.58 -6.14 -16.90
N ALA A 183 4.61 -7.45 -16.73
CA ALA A 183 5.04 -8.05 -15.47
C ALA A 183 6.56 -7.89 -15.31
N ASP A 184 6.97 -7.43 -14.14
CA ASP A 184 8.35 -7.10 -13.78
C ASP A 184 8.58 -7.44 -12.30
N GLY A 185 9.82 -7.27 -11.81
CA GLY A 185 10.20 -7.45 -10.42
C GLY A 185 10.68 -6.15 -9.79
N PHE A 186 10.12 -5.79 -8.63
CA PHE A 186 10.61 -4.65 -7.86
C PHE A 186 11.25 -5.12 -6.54
N PRO A 187 12.49 -4.72 -6.22
CA PRO A 187 13.15 -5.16 -5.00
C PRO A 187 12.43 -4.59 -3.77
N ARG A 188 11.94 -5.47 -2.90
CA ARG A 188 11.26 -5.10 -1.65
C ARG A 188 11.91 -5.79 -0.45
N LEU A 189 12.22 -4.98 0.56
CA LEU A 189 12.57 -5.45 1.89
C LEU A 189 11.35 -5.52 2.79
N GLY A 190 11.49 -6.27 3.89
CA GLY A 190 10.54 -6.30 4.97
C GLY A 190 9.38 -7.24 4.69
N MET A 191 8.27 -6.98 5.35
CA MET A 191 7.19 -7.96 5.44
C MET A 191 6.44 -8.24 4.11
N HIS A 192 6.60 -7.37 3.11
CA HIS A 192 6.00 -7.51 1.78
C HIS A 192 6.99 -7.92 0.68
N GLY A 193 8.20 -8.30 1.09
CA GLY A 193 9.27 -8.73 0.22
C GLY A 193 10.11 -9.77 0.96
N GLY A 194 11.43 -9.58 0.99
CA GLY A 194 12.28 -10.45 1.78
C GLY A 194 12.56 -9.91 3.19
N PHE A 195 12.32 -10.76 4.20
CA PHE A 195 12.57 -10.45 5.61
C PHE A 195 14.06 -10.27 5.93
N ARG A 196 14.94 -11.06 5.28
CA ARG A 196 16.42 -11.04 5.48
C ARG A 196 17.20 -10.35 4.36
N GLY A 197 16.52 -9.65 3.45
CA GLY A 197 17.13 -9.00 2.29
C GLY A 197 16.08 -8.69 1.24
N ALA A 198 16.39 -7.80 0.30
CA ALA A 198 15.44 -7.49 -0.78
C ALA A 198 15.10 -8.76 -1.57
N ARG A 199 13.81 -8.97 -1.87
CA ARG A 199 13.36 -9.96 -2.85
C ARG A 199 12.51 -9.26 -3.91
N PRO A 200 12.54 -9.74 -5.16
CA PRO A 200 11.66 -9.21 -6.19
C PRO A 200 10.20 -9.52 -5.82
N ALA A 201 9.40 -8.47 -5.65
CA ALA A 201 7.96 -8.56 -5.60
C ALA A 201 7.39 -8.29 -7.00
N LEU A 202 6.29 -8.97 -7.35
CA LEU A 202 5.64 -8.79 -8.65
C LEU A 202 5.21 -7.34 -8.82
N PHE A 203 5.63 -6.73 -9.93
CA PHE A 203 5.36 -5.35 -10.26
C PHE A 203 4.78 -5.28 -11.67
N PHE A 204 3.59 -4.71 -11.81
CA PHE A 204 3.04 -4.40 -13.13
C PHE A 204 3.49 -3.01 -13.53
N ARG A 205 4.56 -2.94 -14.32
CA ARG A 205 5.11 -1.70 -14.84
C ARG A 205 4.31 -1.22 -16.02
N LEU A 206 3.96 0.06 -16.05
CA LEU A 206 3.37 0.74 -17.19
C LEU A 206 4.43 0.87 -18.28
N ALA A 207 4.29 0.07 -19.34
CA ALA A 207 5.22 0.05 -20.48
C ALA A 207 4.82 1.06 -21.56
N LYS A 208 3.53 1.34 -21.72
CA LYS A 208 2.98 2.29 -22.69
C LYS A 208 1.75 2.99 -22.13
N GLY A 209 1.56 4.26 -22.51
CA GLY A 209 0.41 5.06 -22.16
C GLY A 209 0.60 5.88 -20.88
N LEU A 210 -0.49 6.48 -20.43
CA LEU A 210 -0.60 7.31 -19.23
C LEU A 210 -1.89 6.92 -18.52
N LEU A 211 -1.82 6.75 -17.20
CA LEU A 211 -3.02 6.69 -16.38
C LEU A 211 -3.20 8.04 -15.68
N GLU A 212 -4.33 8.67 -15.92
CA GLU A 212 -4.70 9.98 -15.41
C GLU A 212 -5.54 9.87 -14.13
N PRO A 213 -5.69 10.99 -13.37
CA PRO A 213 -6.60 11.04 -12.25
C PRO A 213 -8.01 10.53 -12.60
N GLY A 214 -8.54 9.63 -11.77
CA GLY A 214 -9.85 9.02 -11.97
C GLY A 214 -9.86 7.72 -12.79
N ASP A 215 -8.79 7.42 -13.56
CA ASP A 215 -8.68 6.13 -14.23
C ASP A 215 -8.66 4.98 -13.22
N THR A 216 -9.07 3.80 -13.68
CA THR A 216 -9.13 2.62 -12.83
C THR A 216 -8.23 1.50 -13.33
N VAL A 217 -7.51 0.91 -12.39
CA VAL A 217 -6.69 -0.28 -12.59
C VAL A 217 -7.22 -1.39 -11.69
N THR A 218 -7.39 -2.59 -12.24
CA THR A 218 -7.85 -3.77 -11.51
C THR A 218 -6.76 -4.82 -11.53
N LEU A 219 -6.30 -5.23 -10.35
CA LEU A 219 -5.50 -6.44 -10.14
C LEU A 219 -6.46 -7.59 -9.88
N ILE A 220 -6.27 -8.72 -10.55
CA ILE A 220 -7.09 -9.92 -10.40
C ILE A 220 -6.19 -11.01 -9.86
N TYR A 221 -6.33 -11.33 -8.58
CA TYR A 221 -5.57 -12.38 -7.90
C TYR A 221 -6.25 -13.72 -8.09
N GLY A 222 -5.51 -14.73 -8.50
CA GLY A 222 -6.07 -16.04 -8.79
C GLY A 222 -7.02 -15.99 -9.97
N ASP A 223 -6.64 -15.29 -11.04
CA ASP A 223 -7.45 -15.23 -12.26
C ASP A 223 -7.58 -16.62 -12.90
N CYS A 224 -8.81 -17.08 -13.06
CA CYS A 224 -9.15 -18.39 -13.62
C CYS A 224 -9.65 -18.31 -15.08
N SER A 225 -9.60 -17.14 -15.73
CA SER A 225 -10.12 -16.93 -17.09
C SER A 225 -9.50 -17.85 -18.15
N ALA A 226 -8.27 -18.31 -17.92
CA ALA A 226 -7.60 -19.28 -18.78
C ALA A 226 -7.69 -20.75 -18.27
N GLY A 227 -8.46 -21.02 -17.21
CA GLY A 227 -8.62 -22.35 -16.62
C GLY A 227 -7.69 -22.65 -15.43
N GLY A 228 -7.02 -21.64 -14.88
CA GLY A 228 -6.20 -21.80 -13.67
C GLY A 228 -7.02 -22.13 -12.42
N GLY A 229 -6.34 -22.70 -11.41
CA GLY A 229 -6.99 -23.13 -10.16
C GLY A 229 -7.32 -21.98 -9.20
N GLY A 230 -6.85 -20.76 -9.44
CA GLY A 230 -7.07 -19.60 -8.58
C GLY A 230 -5.96 -19.37 -7.55
N TRP A 231 -6.23 -18.51 -6.58
CA TRP A 231 -5.29 -18.13 -5.54
C TRP A 231 -5.53 -18.91 -4.24
N ARG A 232 -4.50 -19.58 -3.72
CA ARG A 232 -4.61 -20.35 -2.48
C ARG A 232 -4.61 -19.41 -1.28
N LYS A 233 -5.74 -19.35 -0.59
CA LYS A 233 -5.84 -18.70 0.71
C LYS A 233 -4.97 -19.39 1.76
N GLY A 234 -4.25 -18.61 2.55
CA GLY A 234 -3.59 -19.02 3.79
C GLY A 234 -4.48 -19.72 4.81
N ALA A 235 -3.83 -20.30 5.83
CA ALA A 235 -4.47 -21.12 6.86
C ALA A 235 -5.28 -20.34 7.91
N GLY A 236 -5.10 -19.02 8.02
CA GLY A 236 -5.94 -18.14 8.85
C GLY A 236 -6.89 -17.31 7.99
N VAL A 237 -8.12 -17.09 8.46
CA VAL A 237 -9.09 -16.20 7.82
C VAL A 237 -9.65 -15.25 8.88
N THR A 238 -9.79 -14.01 8.50
CA THR A 238 -10.50 -12.95 9.19
C THR A 238 -11.82 -12.71 8.45
N ASP A 239 -12.85 -12.20 9.12
CA ASP A 239 -14.16 -11.86 8.49
C ASP A 239 -14.01 -10.85 7.35
N PHE A 240 -12.86 -10.19 7.30
CA PHE A 240 -12.36 -9.40 6.20
C PHE A 240 -11.35 -10.21 5.40
N LEU A 241 -11.56 -10.31 4.09
CA LEU A 241 -10.71 -11.08 3.19
C LEU A 241 -9.21 -10.74 3.37
N PRO A 242 -8.35 -11.66 2.91
CA PRO A 242 -6.92 -11.66 3.06
C PRO A 242 -5.86 -11.37 2.01
N VAL A 243 -4.69 -11.06 2.55
CA VAL A 243 -3.38 -10.86 1.92
C VAL A 243 -3.23 -9.87 0.76
N PRO A 244 -2.13 -9.14 0.72
CA PRO A 244 -1.48 -8.44 1.82
C PRO A 244 -1.59 -6.97 1.53
N GLU A 245 -2.49 -6.41 2.33
CA GLU A 245 -2.77 -5.02 2.63
C GLU A 245 -2.32 -4.08 1.55
N GLY A 246 -3.28 -3.59 0.76
CA GLY A 246 -3.34 -2.29 0.10
C GLY A 246 -4.41 -1.48 0.74
N HIS A 247 -4.05 -0.31 1.27
CA HIS A 247 -4.90 0.77 1.79
C HIS A 247 -6.41 0.52 1.85
N CYS A 248 -6.82 -0.37 2.75
CA CYS A 248 -8.10 -0.37 3.47
C CYS A 248 -7.74 -0.72 4.92
N TYR A 249 -8.01 0.18 5.88
CA TYR A 249 -7.79 -0.09 7.30
C TYR A 249 -9.05 -0.73 7.87
N MET A 250 -8.87 -1.83 8.60
CA MET A 250 -9.78 -2.23 9.67
C MET A 250 -9.00 -2.52 10.94
N ARG A 251 -9.64 -2.17 12.05
CA ARG A 251 -9.20 -2.39 13.43
C ARG A 251 -9.58 -3.81 13.83
N GLU A 252 -8.61 -4.66 14.19
CA GLU A 252 -8.87 -5.95 14.84
C GLU A 252 -8.25 -6.00 16.24
N ARG A 253 -8.96 -6.68 17.15
CA ARG A 253 -8.59 -6.92 18.55
C ARG A 253 -8.36 -8.42 18.68
N LEU A 254 -7.15 -8.86 18.99
CA LEU A 254 -6.81 -10.27 19.20
C LEU A 254 -6.44 -10.54 20.66
N VAL A 255 -6.63 -11.80 21.07
CA VAL A 255 -6.43 -12.33 22.43
C VAL A 255 -5.02 -11.99 22.95
N LYS A 256 -4.96 -11.42 24.17
CA LYS A 256 -3.76 -10.89 24.87
C LYS A 256 -3.16 -9.58 24.31
N ASP A 257 -4.00 -8.70 23.77
CA ASP A 257 -3.73 -7.26 23.60
C ASP A 257 -2.50 -6.87 22.74
N ALA A 258 -1.99 -7.77 21.89
CA ALA A 258 -0.88 -7.47 20.97
C ALA A 258 -1.37 -7.08 19.57
N VAL A 259 -0.72 -6.08 18.94
CA VAL A 259 -1.11 -5.44 17.67
C VAL A 259 -0.01 -5.60 16.61
N ALA A 260 -0.36 -5.93 15.36
CA ALA A 260 0.55 -5.92 14.20
C ALA A 260 -0.19 -5.51 12.90
N TRP A 261 0.55 -4.92 11.93
CA TRP A 261 0.04 -4.19 10.75
C TRP A 261 0.82 -4.59 9.46
N SER A 262 0.34 -4.35 8.22
CA SER A 262 1.10 -4.45 6.92
C SER A 262 0.57 -3.53 5.74
N SER A 263 1.27 -3.23 4.62
CA SER A 263 0.81 -2.39 3.46
C SER A 263 1.54 -2.69 2.12
N PRO A 264 1.05 -2.30 0.91
CA PRO A 264 1.82 -2.35 -0.31
C PRO A 264 2.56 -1.03 -0.36
N THR A 265 3.34 -0.86 -1.41
CA THR A 265 4.02 0.39 -1.66
C THR A 265 3.71 0.80 -3.07
N TRP A 266 3.07 1.96 -3.20
CA TRP A 266 3.03 2.67 -4.47
C TRP A 266 4.46 3.06 -4.86
N VAL A 267 4.85 2.80 -6.10
CA VAL A 267 6.08 3.32 -6.71
C VAL A 267 5.66 4.21 -7.87
N GLY A 268 5.51 5.50 -7.62
CA GLY A 268 5.32 6.49 -8.67
C GLY A 268 6.56 6.62 -9.54
N GLY A 269 6.35 6.94 -10.82
CA GLY A 269 7.39 7.19 -11.80
C GLY A 269 8.36 8.28 -11.32
N PHE A 270 9.63 7.92 -11.24
CA PHE A 270 10.72 8.89 -11.18
C PHE A 270 11.05 9.32 -12.61
N ALA A 271 11.38 10.60 -12.80
CA ALA A 271 12.17 10.95 -13.98
C ALA A 271 13.49 10.13 -13.93
N PRO A 272 14.00 9.63 -15.07
CA PRO A 272 15.34 9.08 -15.09
C PRO A 272 16.30 10.16 -14.58
N ARG A 273 17.15 9.80 -13.62
CA ARG A 273 18.38 10.56 -13.36
C ARG A 273 19.38 10.23 -14.43
#